data_AF-A0A136KP70-F1
#
_entry.id   AF-A0A136KP70-F1
#
_cell.length_a   1.000
_cell.length_b   1.000
_cell.length_c   1.000
_cell.angle_alpha   90.00
_cell.angle_beta   90.00
_cell.angle_gamma   90.00
#
_symmetry.space_group_name_H-M   'P 1'
#
loop_
_entity.id
_entity.type
_entity.pdbx_description
1 polymer ?
#
loop_
_entity_poly.entity_id
_entity_poly.type
_entity_poly.pdbx_seq_one_letter_code
_entity_poly.pdbx_strand_id
1 'polypeptide(L)'
;MRTTQQYIQIITKIIVMLVLLAFPLSPVFAAVPRTATTDGFTQQPAPNQIVVKYKKDLSPQTLQLQADQRKTTKAKLFGNIRLLLDNLKYKANKQELPEEHLLRIQQADTTAGAKNKTRIFDADDQNQRNLFVIELDGKKTIEQAIAIYEKLPEVEYAEPNYTFYAF
;
A
#
# COMPACT_ATOMS: atom_id res chain seq x y z
N MET A 1 -15.00 -18.65 65.35
CA MET A 1 -15.14 -18.02 64.02
C MET A 1 -14.58 -18.92 62.91
N ARG A 2 -15.23 -20.04 62.58
CA ARG A 2 -14.84 -20.92 61.44
C ARG A 2 -16.03 -21.38 60.59
N THR A 3 -17.26 -21.03 60.96
CA THR A 3 -18.49 -21.56 60.34
C THR A 3 -19.03 -20.71 59.19
N THR A 4 -18.71 -19.42 59.13
CA THR A 4 -19.17 -18.51 58.06
C THR A 4 -18.40 -18.67 56.73
N GLN A 5 -17.14 -19.09 56.78
CA GLN A 5 -16.30 -19.27 55.58
C GLN A 5 -16.64 -20.54 54.77
N GLN A 6 -17.18 -21.59 55.40
CA GLN A 6 -17.60 -22.80 54.69
C GLN A 6 -18.89 -22.62 53.88
N TYR A 7 -19.81 -21.77 54.34
CA TYR A 7 -21.08 -21.51 53.65
C TYR A 7 -20.88 -20.79 52.31
N ILE A 8 -19.94 -19.86 52.24
CA ILE A 8 -19.67 -19.07 51.03
C ILE A 8 -19.09 -19.96 49.91
N GLN A 9 -18.21 -20.92 50.24
CA GLN A 9 -17.61 -21.82 49.24
C GLN A 9 -18.61 -22.81 48.63
N ILE A 10 -19.64 -23.23 49.37
CA ILE A 10 -20.68 -24.14 48.86
C ILE A 10 -21.62 -23.42 47.90
N ILE A 11 -21.99 -22.17 48.20
CA ILE A 11 -22.91 -21.38 47.35
C ILE A 11 -22.25 -21.04 46.01
N THR A 12 -20.95 -20.71 46.00
CA THR A 12 -20.24 -20.41 44.73
C THR A 12 -20.13 -21.62 43.81
N LYS A 13 -19.97 -22.85 44.36
CA LYS A 13 -19.93 -24.07 43.54
C LYS A 13 -21.29 -24.41 42.91
N ILE A 14 -22.40 -24.14 43.60
CA ILE A 14 -23.74 -24.41 43.06
C ILE A 14 -24.08 -23.42 41.93
N ILE A 15 -23.67 -22.16 42.04
CA ILE A 15 -23.92 -21.15 41.00
C ILE A 15 -23.13 -21.45 39.72
N VAL A 16 -21.90 -21.94 39.83
CA VAL A 16 -21.09 -22.33 38.65
C VAL A 16 -21.63 -23.60 37.97
N MET A 17 -22.24 -24.52 38.72
CA MET A 17 -22.81 -25.74 38.14
C MET A 17 -24.16 -25.51 37.43
N LEU A 18 -24.91 -24.45 37.80
CA LEU A 18 -26.22 -24.16 37.22
C LEU A 18 -26.15 -23.35 35.91
N VAL A 19 -24.99 -22.73 35.60
CA VAL A 19 -24.76 -21.98 34.35
C VAL A 19 -24.41 -22.91 33.16
N LEU A 20 -24.14 -24.19 33.41
CA LEU A 20 -23.76 -25.17 32.37
C LEU A 20 -24.95 -25.90 31.72
N LEU A 21 -26.19 -25.62 32.11
CA LEU A 21 -27.40 -26.34 31.67
C LEU A 21 -28.30 -25.57 30.70
N ALA A 22 -27.88 -24.40 30.21
CA ALA A 22 -28.67 -23.54 29.33
C ALA A 22 -28.02 -23.31 27.95
N PHE A 23 -27.34 -24.31 27.38
CA PHE A 23 -27.00 -24.29 25.95
C PHE A 23 -28.15 -24.90 25.15
N PRO A 24 -28.87 -24.12 24.32
CA PRO A 24 -29.84 -24.70 23.41
C PRO A 24 -29.10 -25.54 22.38
N LEU A 25 -29.44 -26.83 22.32
CA LEU A 25 -29.11 -27.73 21.21
C LEU A 25 -29.63 -27.08 19.93
N SER A 26 -28.74 -26.41 19.20
CA SER A 26 -29.05 -25.90 17.87
C SER A 26 -29.24 -27.10 16.95
N PRO A 27 -30.25 -27.10 16.06
CA PRO A 27 -30.36 -28.15 15.06
C PRO A 27 -29.09 -28.17 14.21
N VAL A 28 -28.42 -29.33 14.18
CA VAL A 28 -27.38 -29.63 13.21
C VAL A 28 -28.08 -29.66 11.85
N PHE A 29 -28.06 -28.53 11.15
CA PHE A 29 -28.33 -28.52 9.72
C PHE A 29 -27.22 -29.32 9.07
N ALA A 30 -27.55 -30.54 8.65
CA ALA A 30 -26.75 -31.26 7.68
C ALA A 30 -26.65 -30.37 6.42
N ALA A 31 -25.52 -29.70 6.26
CA ALA A 31 -25.23 -28.96 5.06
C ALA A 31 -25.20 -29.97 3.91
N VAL A 32 -26.25 -29.92 3.07
CA VAL A 32 -26.21 -30.55 1.75
C VAL A 32 -24.95 -30.03 1.07
N PRO A 33 -24.02 -30.88 0.61
CA PRO A 33 -22.85 -30.41 -0.10
C PRO A 33 -23.36 -29.73 -1.38
N ARG A 34 -23.38 -28.40 -1.37
CA ARG A 34 -23.39 -27.65 -2.63
C ARG A 34 -22.07 -27.97 -3.27
N THR A 35 -22.11 -28.79 -4.32
CA THR A 35 -21.10 -28.79 -5.36
C THR A 35 -21.05 -27.37 -5.92
N ALA A 36 -20.26 -26.52 -5.27
CA ALA A 36 -19.79 -25.30 -5.86
C ALA A 36 -18.81 -25.75 -6.95
N THR A 37 -19.31 -25.88 -8.17
CA THR A 37 -18.51 -25.58 -9.36
C THR A 37 -18.13 -24.11 -9.27
N THR A 38 -17.17 -23.80 -8.41
CA THR A 38 -16.36 -22.61 -8.56
C THR A 38 -15.39 -22.99 -9.67
N ASP A 39 -15.75 -22.66 -10.92
CA ASP A 39 -14.73 -22.39 -11.94
C ASP A 39 -13.94 -21.19 -11.42
N GLY A 40 -12.97 -21.50 -10.55
CA GLY A 40 -12.02 -20.55 -10.03
C GLY A 40 -11.13 -20.18 -11.20
N PHE A 41 -11.48 -19.12 -11.90
CA PHE A 41 -10.50 -18.35 -12.64
C PHE A 41 -9.50 -17.81 -11.60
N THR A 42 -8.45 -18.60 -11.31
CA THR A 42 -7.27 -18.09 -10.63
C THR A 42 -6.69 -17.04 -11.56
N GLN A 43 -6.96 -15.75 -11.30
CA GLN A 43 -6.31 -14.67 -12.01
C GLN A 43 -4.81 -14.74 -11.67
N GLN A 44 -4.03 -15.30 -12.60
CA GLN A 44 -2.60 -15.29 -12.48
C GLN A 44 -2.12 -13.85 -12.71
N PRO A 45 -1.25 -13.29 -11.84
CA PRO A 45 -0.70 -11.97 -12.08
C PRO A 45 0.02 -11.94 -13.42
N ALA A 46 -0.06 -10.80 -14.09
CA ALA A 46 0.72 -10.55 -15.29
C ALA A 46 2.21 -10.77 -14.97
N PRO A 47 2.92 -11.63 -15.72
CA PRO A 47 4.27 -12.00 -15.36
C PRO A 47 5.15 -10.75 -15.46
N ASN A 48 5.99 -10.57 -14.44
CA ASN A 48 6.94 -9.46 -14.34
C ASN A 48 6.29 -8.06 -14.38
N GLN A 49 5.05 -7.91 -13.90
CA GLN A 49 4.42 -6.60 -13.80
C GLN A 49 3.88 -6.35 -12.39
N ILE A 50 4.06 -5.11 -11.93
CA ILE A 50 3.49 -4.61 -10.69
C ILE A 50 2.73 -3.32 -10.96
N VAL A 51 1.76 -3.03 -10.11
CA VAL A 51 1.07 -1.75 -10.05
C VAL A 51 1.59 -0.98 -8.85
N VAL A 52 1.99 0.26 -9.06
CA VAL A 52 2.47 1.16 -7.99
C VAL A 52 1.63 2.41 -7.98
N LYS A 53 1.02 2.70 -6.83
CA LYS A 53 0.32 3.96 -6.58
C LYS A 53 1.21 4.88 -5.78
N TYR A 54 1.45 6.08 -6.29
CA TYR A 54 2.14 7.14 -5.57
C TYR A 54 1.15 8.02 -4.82
N LYS A 55 1.59 8.57 -3.69
CA LYS A 55 0.84 9.58 -2.94
C LYS A 55 0.60 10.81 -3.80
N LYS A 56 -0.42 11.59 -3.41
CA LYS A 56 -0.74 12.85 -4.07
C LYS A 56 0.49 13.76 -4.18
N ASP A 57 0.70 14.31 -5.38
CA ASP A 57 1.80 15.22 -5.73
C ASP A 57 3.23 14.63 -5.63
N LEU A 58 3.38 13.35 -5.30
CA LEU A 58 4.66 12.64 -5.20
C LEU A 58 4.84 11.57 -6.30
N SER A 59 4.08 11.68 -7.38
CA SER A 59 4.28 10.84 -8.56
C SER A 59 5.53 11.29 -9.35
N PRO A 60 6.18 10.36 -10.07
CA PRO A 60 7.39 10.68 -10.84
C PRO A 60 7.20 11.87 -11.80
N GLN A 61 6.03 11.98 -12.43
CA GLN A 61 5.70 13.02 -13.40
C GLN A 61 5.52 14.38 -12.72
N THR A 62 4.82 14.42 -11.59
CA THR A 62 4.63 15.67 -10.84
C THR A 62 5.97 16.15 -10.27
N LEU A 63 6.77 15.24 -9.71
CA LEU A 63 8.11 15.56 -9.21
C LEU A 63 9.04 16.04 -10.31
N GLN A 64 9.01 15.40 -11.49
CA GLN A 64 9.77 15.84 -12.66
C GLN A 64 9.38 17.25 -13.09
N LEU A 65 8.07 17.53 -13.18
CA LEU A 65 7.56 18.85 -13.52
C LEU A 65 8.04 19.92 -12.52
N GLN A 66 7.98 19.63 -11.22
CA GLN A 66 8.47 20.53 -10.17
C GLN A 66 9.98 20.75 -10.25
N ALA A 67 10.76 19.68 -10.48
CA ALA A 67 12.21 19.75 -10.66
C ALA A 67 12.58 20.61 -11.88
N ASP A 68 11.86 20.46 -13.00
CA ASP A 68 12.12 21.25 -14.21
C ASP A 68 11.68 22.71 -14.05
N GLN A 69 10.59 22.98 -13.33
CA GLN A 69 10.21 24.34 -12.93
C GLN A 69 11.29 25.01 -12.07
N ARG A 70 11.95 24.26 -11.19
CA ARG A 70 13.07 24.77 -10.39
C ARG A 70 14.30 25.04 -11.24
N LYS A 71 14.65 24.16 -12.19
CA LYS A 71 15.72 24.41 -13.17
C LYS A 71 15.45 25.65 -14.02
N THR A 72 14.23 25.81 -14.54
CA THR A 72 13.86 27.00 -15.33
C THR A 72 13.83 28.27 -14.49
N THR A 73 13.43 28.19 -13.21
CA THR A 73 13.51 29.32 -12.27
C THR A 73 14.95 29.72 -12.03
N LYS A 74 15.87 28.76 -11.86
CA LYS A 74 17.30 29.01 -11.69
C LYS A 74 17.91 29.83 -12.83
N ALA A 75 17.43 29.63 -14.05
CA ALA A 75 17.94 30.32 -15.24
C ALA A 75 17.50 31.81 -15.34
N LYS A 76 16.58 32.29 -14.49
CA LYS A 76 16.11 33.69 -14.50
C LYS A 76 17.06 34.61 -13.71
N LEU A 77 17.05 35.91 -14.02
CA LEU A 77 17.92 36.95 -13.42
C LEU A 77 17.96 36.93 -11.87
N PHE A 78 16.81 36.74 -11.22
CA PHE A 78 16.69 36.63 -9.76
C PHE A 78 16.34 35.20 -9.29
N GLY A 79 16.54 34.22 -10.17
CA GLY A 79 16.19 32.82 -9.95
C GLY A 79 16.88 32.19 -8.76
N ASN A 80 18.19 32.44 -8.62
CA ASN A 80 18.99 31.88 -7.53
C ASN A 80 18.55 32.35 -6.14
N ILE A 81 18.17 33.62 -5.99
CA ILE A 81 17.70 34.18 -4.71
C ILE A 81 16.35 33.55 -4.35
N ARG A 82 15.44 33.44 -5.31
CA ARG A 82 14.14 32.80 -5.10
C ARG A 82 14.29 31.34 -4.70
N LEU A 83 15.15 30.58 -5.39
CA LEU A 83 15.41 29.18 -5.04
C LEU A 83 16.06 29.02 -3.67
N LEU A 84 16.92 29.94 -3.26
CA LEU A 84 17.51 29.91 -1.92
C LEU A 84 16.43 30.08 -0.84
N LEU A 85 15.51 31.04 -1.02
CA LEU A 85 14.35 31.21 -0.13
C LEU A 85 13.42 29.99 -0.14
N ASP A 86 13.16 29.41 -1.31
CA ASP A 86 12.30 28.23 -1.41
C ASP A 86 12.97 27.01 -0.75
N ASN A 87 14.26 26.78 -0.96
CA ASN A 87 15.02 25.71 -0.30
C ASN A 87 15.04 25.86 1.23
N LEU A 88 15.14 27.08 1.73
CA LEU A 88 15.01 27.38 3.16
C LEU A 88 13.63 26.97 3.70
N LYS A 89 12.55 27.20 2.95
CA LYS A 89 11.20 26.76 3.34
C LYS A 89 11.11 25.23 3.42
N TYR A 90 11.62 24.50 2.42
CA TYR A 90 11.67 23.03 2.45
C TYR A 90 12.39 22.53 3.71
N LYS A 91 13.59 23.08 3.97
CA LYS A 91 14.37 22.74 5.17
C LYS A 91 13.65 23.09 6.47
N ALA A 92 13.00 24.25 6.55
CA ALA A 92 12.25 24.68 7.73
C ALA A 92 11.04 23.78 7.99
N ASN A 93 10.36 23.33 6.93
CA ASN A 93 9.22 22.42 7.00
C ASN A 93 9.61 20.94 7.13
N LYS A 94 10.92 20.61 7.16
CA LYS A 94 11.44 19.24 7.11
C LYS A 94 10.91 18.43 5.92
N GLN A 95 10.68 19.12 4.80
CA GLN A 95 10.28 18.51 3.53
C GLN A 95 11.51 18.34 2.65
N GLU A 96 11.60 17.20 1.97
CA GLU A 96 12.65 16.93 0.99
C GLU A 96 12.37 17.69 -0.31
N LEU A 97 13.42 17.88 -1.11
CA LEU A 97 13.30 18.56 -2.38
C LEU A 97 12.66 17.65 -3.43
N PRO A 98 11.91 18.18 -4.42
CA PRO A 98 11.35 17.37 -5.50
C PRO A 98 12.41 16.54 -6.24
N GLU A 99 13.62 17.08 -6.40
CA GLU A 99 14.74 16.39 -7.02
C GLU A 99 15.22 15.17 -6.19
N GLU A 100 15.13 15.24 -4.86
CA GLU A 100 15.55 14.16 -3.96
C GLU A 100 14.54 13.01 -4.01
N HIS A 101 13.24 13.33 -3.96
CA HIS A 101 12.16 12.36 -4.14
C HIS A 101 12.28 11.65 -5.49
N LEU A 102 12.48 12.41 -6.58
CA LEU A 102 12.62 11.86 -7.92
C LEU A 102 13.82 10.91 -8.02
N LEU A 103 14.97 11.29 -7.47
CA LEU A 103 16.16 10.45 -7.44
C LEU A 103 15.91 9.13 -6.69
N ARG A 104 15.22 9.20 -5.54
CA ARG A 104 14.89 8.02 -4.74
C ARG A 104 14.02 7.03 -5.53
N ILE A 105 13.01 7.56 -6.23
CA ILE A 105 12.17 6.75 -7.13
C ILE A 105 13.02 6.12 -8.25
N GLN A 106 13.90 6.88 -8.90
CA GLN A 106 14.76 6.35 -9.97
C GLN A 106 15.73 5.25 -9.48
N GLN A 107 16.23 5.39 -8.25
CA GLN A 107 17.04 4.36 -7.60
C GLN A 107 16.23 3.11 -7.30
N ALA A 108 14.99 3.28 -6.82
CA ALA A 108 14.08 2.16 -6.63
C ALA A 108 13.74 1.47 -7.96
N ASP A 109 13.49 2.22 -9.03
CA ASP A 109 13.26 1.69 -10.38
C ASP A 109 14.45 0.81 -10.82
N THR A 110 15.66 1.36 -10.69
CA THR A 110 16.90 0.65 -11.05
C THR A 110 17.10 -0.59 -10.18
N THR A 111 16.86 -0.47 -8.88
CA THR A 111 17.04 -1.58 -7.93
C THR A 111 16.00 -2.67 -8.15
N ALA A 112 14.75 -2.32 -8.45
CA ALA A 112 13.67 -3.25 -8.74
C ALA A 112 13.81 -3.94 -10.10
N GLY A 113 14.64 -3.39 -11.00
CA GLY A 113 14.78 -3.88 -12.36
C GLY A 113 13.67 -3.40 -13.29
N ALA A 114 13.12 -2.20 -13.05
CA ALA A 114 12.10 -1.62 -13.90
C ALA A 114 12.64 -1.34 -15.32
N LYS A 115 11.94 -1.86 -16.34
CA LYS A 115 12.19 -1.62 -17.77
C LYS A 115 11.35 -0.48 -18.31
N ASN A 116 10.04 -0.58 -18.08
CA ASN A 116 9.05 0.38 -18.54
C ASN A 116 8.16 0.80 -17.38
N LYS A 117 7.70 2.05 -17.44
CA LYS A 117 6.77 2.62 -16.46
C LYS A 117 5.68 3.37 -17.21
N THR A 118 4.45 2.85 -17.11
CA THR A 118 3.30 3.35 -17.87
C THR A 118 2.22 3.81 -16.92
N ARG A 119 1.66 5.00 -17.15
CA ARG A 119 0.52 5.50 -16.37
C ARG A 119 -0.75 4.76 -16.79
N ILE A 120 -1.56 4.32 -15.83
CA ILE A 120 -2.80 3.57 -16.13
C ILE A 120 -3.93 4.50 -16.55
N PHE A 121 -4.05 5.67 -15.91
CA PHE A 121 -5.12 6.62 -16.17
C PHE A 121 -4.55 7.98 -16.55
N ASP A 122 -4.93 8.45 -17.74
CA ASP A 122 -4.70 9.81 -18.22
C ASP A 122 -5.86 10.77 -17.86
N ALA A 123 -6.80 10.32 -17.04
CA ALA A 123 -8.08 10.99 -16.82
C ALA A 123 -7.99 12.25 -15.91
N ASP A 124 -8.96 13.14 -16.09
CA ASP A 124 -9.15 14.40 -15.36
C ASP A 124 -9.34 14.24 -13.83
N ASP A 125 -9.49 13.02 -13.32
CA ASP A 125 -9.57 12.76 -11.88
C ASP A 125 -8.17 12.78 -11.23
N GLN A 126 -7.90 13.82 -10.42
CA GLN A 126 -6.66 14.02 -9.67
C GLN A 126 -6.23 12.78 -8.85
N ASN A 127 -7.18 11.96 -8.39
CA ASN A 127 -6.90 10.83 -7.52
C ASN A 127 -6.41 9.59 -8.27
N GLN A 128 -6.66 9.49 -9.58
CA GLN A 128 -6.21 8.36 -10.41
C GLN A 128 -4.90 8.63 -11.16
N ARG A 129 -4.41 9.88 -11.17
CA ARG A 129 -3.21 10.33 -11.90
C ARG A 129 -1.88 9.77 -11.41
N ASN A 130 -1.87 8.96 -10.35
CA ASN A 130 -0.65 8.50 -9.68
C ASN A 130 -0.50 6.97 -9.68
N LEU A 131 -1.24 6.26 -10.53
CA LEU A 131 -1.16 4.80 -10.65
C LEU A 131 -0.36 4.39 -11.89
N PHE A 132 0.63 3.53 -11.70
CA PHE A 132 1.56 3.11 -12.74
C PHE A 132 1.67 1.59 -12.82
N VAL A 133 1.70 1.05 -14.03
CA VAL A 133 2.23 -0.29 -14.29
C VAL A 133 3.74 -0.17 -14.46
N ILE A 134 4.48 -1.02 -13.76
CA ILE A 134 5.92 -1.15 -13.90
C ILE A 134 6.22 -2.54 -14.43
N GLU A 135 6.83 -2.59 -15.60
CA GLU A 135 7.34 -3.82 -16.21
C GLU A 135 8.76 -4.09 -15.68
N LEU A 136 9.01 -5.30 -15.22
CA LEU A 136 10.27 -5.71 -14.60
C LEU A 136 11.12 -6.52 -15.57
N ASP A 137 12.44 -6.51 -15.36
CA ASP A 137 13.41 -7.25 -16.17
C ASP A 137 13.48 -8.75 -15.86
N GLY A 138 12.81 -9.20 -14.81
CA GLY A 138 12.77 -10.59 -14.37
C GLY A 138 13.96 -11.01 -13.49
N LYS A 139 14.93 -10.11 -13.20
CA LYS A 139 16.05 -10.43 -12.30
C LYS A 139 15.64 -10.46 -10.83
N LYS A 140 14.53 -9.80 -10.48
CA LYS A 140 13.90 -9.85 -9.16
C LYS A 140 12.50 -10.43 -9.27
N THR A 141 12.08 -11.10 -8.20
CA THR A 141 10.70 -11.57 -8.06
C THR A 141 9.74 -10.39 -7.89
N ILE A 142 8.45 -10.62 -8.16
CA ILE A 142 7.39 -9.63 -7.99
C ILE A 142 7.37 -9.12 -6.54
N GLU A 143 7.48 -10.03 -5.58
CA GLU A 143 7.45 -9.73 -4.14
C GLU A 143 8.66 -8.88 -3.72
N GLN A 144 9.84 -9.16 -4.27
CA GLN A 144 11.03 -8.34 -4.02
C GLN A 144 10.89 -6.94 -4.62
N ALA A 145 10.31 -6.82 -5.81
CA ALA A 145 10.07 -5.52 -6.43
C ALA A 145 9.05 -4.70 -5.62
N ILE A 146 7.93 -5.31 -5.22
CA ILE A 146 6.92 -4.68 -4.34
C ILE A 146 7.58 -4.17 -3.05
N ALA A 147 8.35 -5.02 -2.37
CA ALA A 147 9.04 -4.65 -1.13
C ALA A 147 10.07 -3.52 -1.29
N ILE A 148 10.57 -3.25 -2.51
CA ILE A 148 11.41 -2.09 -2.79
C ILE A 148 10.56 -0.82 -2.85
N TYR A 149 9.43 -0.85 -3.57
CA TYR A 149 8.55 0.33 -3.71
C TYR A 149 7.81 0.66 -2.43
N GLU A 150 7.32 -0.31 -1.65
CA GLU A 150 6.61 -0.06 -0.39
C GLU A 150 7.46 0.65 0.68
N LYS A 151 8.79 0.60 0.56
CA LYS A 151 9.70 1.32 1.45
C LYS A 151 9.84 2.80 1.12
N LEU A 152 9.32 3.23 -0.02
CA LEU A 152 9.42 4.62 -0.47
C LEU A 152 8.37 5.49 0.25
N PRO A 153 8.76 6.63 0.83
CA PRO A 153 7.80 7.56 1.42
C PRO A 153 6.84 8.16 0.37
N GLU A 154 7.19 8.13 -0.91
CA GLU A 154 6.38 8.61 -2.03
C GLU A 154 5.27 7.63 -2.45
N VAL A 155 5.37 6.35 -2.07
CA VAL A 155 4.44 5.29 -2.48
C VAL A 155 3.31 5.14 -1.46
N GLU A 156 2.09 5.00 -1.96
CA GLU A 156 0.88 4.68 -1.17
C GLU A 156 0.71 3.17 -1.04
N TYR A 157 0.85 2.43 -2.14
CA TYR A 157 0.92 0.97 -2.15
C TYR A 157 1.59 0.46 -3.44
N ALA A 158 2.06 -0.78 -3.40
CA ALA A 158 2.51 -1.53 -4.56
C ALA A 158 1.94 -2.96 -4.51
N GLU A 159 1.49 -3.48 -5.65
CA GLU A 159 0.84 -4.80 -5.71
C GLU A 159 1.16 -5.50 -7.04
N PRO A 160 1.01 -6.84 -7.12
CA PRO A 160 1.11 -7.54 -8.40
C PRO A 160 0.04 -7.05 -9.38
N ASN A 161 0.37 -6.97 -10.67
CA ASN A 161 -0.63 -6.59 -11.66
C ASN A 161 -1.56 -7.76 -11.98
N TYR A 162 -2.81 -7.71 -11.52
CA TYR A 162 -3.83 -8.72 -11.85
C TYR A 162 -4.74 -8.30 -13.03
N THR A 163 -4.55 -7.10 -13.56
CA THR A 163 -5.54 -6.42 -14.41
C THR A 163 -5.52 -6.90 -15.87
N PHE A 164 -4.50 -7.65 -16.30
CA PHE A 164 -4.39 -8.08 -17.70
C PHE A 164 -3.78 -9.48 -17.84
N TYR A 165 -4.64 -10.51 -17.91
CA TYR A 165 -4.60 -11.63 -18.88
C TYR A 165 -5.99 -12.30 -18.88
N ALA A 166 -6.95 -11.67 -19.56
CA ALA A 166 -8.01 -12.42 -20.21
C ALA A 166 -7.82 -12.17 -21.69
N PHE A 167 -7.02 -12.99 -22.39
CA PHE A 167 -7.07 -13.33 -23.82
C PHE A 167 -5.99 -14.38 -24.10
#